data_AF-A0AAU9RDI0-F1
#
_entry.id   AF-A0AAU9RDI0-F1
#
_cell.length_a   1.000
_cell.length_b   1.000
_cell.length_c   1.000
_cell.angle_alpha   90.00
_cell.angle_beta   90.00
_cell.angle_gamma   90.00
#
_symmetry.space_group_name_H-M   'P 1'
#
loop_
_entity.id
_entity.type
_entity.pdbx_description
1 polymer ?
#
loop_
_entity_poly.entity_id
_entity_poly.type
_entity_poly.pdbx_seq_one_letter_code
_entity_poly.pdbx_strand_id
1 'polypeptide(L)'
;VYSGVVVLLTYCISDKILQLQHTYLDHTRSFIEQKHMSKLMQNPVFHELKKQASFYIKEKIKTARLAVTDVTPEELLTEEVTGSAHSSIDPRSMAVITRASFEVDQFQRIVKVLRQRMVMFDTREWRGVCNTLTMLNHLLLNGPLSVFNEFQHERQLIEDAIMTDQWIDERGYFDCGLKVRNIADKVLRLLEDDMFLKDERERNRKQSFGRIKGFGNSSFVVHSETNNERDNSFSSDHQTCENDDRAVDDHPFVEDEHNTAQLLLSSST
;
A
#
# COMPACT_ATOMS: atom_id res chain seq x y z
N VAL A 1 -19.48 83.30 -1.56
CA VAL A 1 -20.04 82.00 -1.10
C VAL A 1 -20.19 81.01 -2.25
N TYR A 2 -20.88 81.35 -3.35
CA TYR A 2 -21.08 80.46 -4.51
C TYR A 2 -19.80 79.95 -5.18
N SER A 3 -18.76 80.80 -5.33
CA SER A 3 -17.49 80.39 -5.95
C SER A 3 -16.75 79.29 -5.16
N GLY A 4 -16.76 79.36 -3.82
CA GLY A 4 -16.08 78.37 -2.96
C GLY A 4 -16.75 76.99 -2.95
N VAL A 5 -18.09 76.95 -3.06
CA VAL A 5 -18.86 75.69 -3.10
C VAL A 5 -18.63 74.96 -4.43
N VAL A 6 -18.57 75.69 -5.54
CA VAL A 6 -18.27 75.11 -6.86
C VAL A 6 -16.86 74.51 -6.89
N VAL A 7 -15.88 75.19 -6.31
CA VAL A 7 -14.49 74.68 -6.20
C VAL A 7 -14.44 73.40 -5.34
N LEU A 8 -15.10 73.37 -4.18
CA LEU A 8 -15.13 72.16 -3.35
C LEU A 8 -15.82 70.97 -4.04
N LEU A 9 -16.91 71.22 -4.78
CA LEU A 9 -17.59 70.19 -5.55
C LEU A 9 -16.72 69.66 -6.68
N THR A 10 -16.01 70.51 -7.43
CA THR A 10 -15.12 70.05 -8.51
C THR A 10 -13.94 69.25 -7.97
N TYR A 11 -13.34 69.65 -6.83
CA TYR A 11 -12.32 68.85 -6.15
C TYR A 11 -12.86 67.49 -5.70
N CYS A 12 -14.05 67.45 -5.08
CA CYS A 12 -14.64 66.21 -4.59
C CYS A 12 -15.04 65.25 -5.74
N ILE A 13 -15.53 65.78 -6.86
CA ILE A 13 -15.83 65.00 -8.07
C ILE A 13 -14.52 64.48 -8.69
N SER A 14 -13.49 65.32 -8.80
CA SER A 14 -12.19 64.92 -9.37
C SER A 14 -11.52 63.83 -8.54
N ASP A 15 -11.55 63.93 -7.21
CA ASP A 15 -10.99 62.93 -6.30
C ASP A 15 -11.72 61.58 -6.42
N LYS A 16 -13.06 61.58 -6.49
CA LYS A 16 -13.85 60.37 -6.74
C LYS A 16 -13.57 59.74 -8.10
N ILE A 17 -13.39 60.56 -9.15
CA ILE A 17 -13.02 60.06 -10.48
C ILE A 17 -11.64 59.40 -10.44
N LEU A 18 -10.68 60.01 -9.74
CA LEU A 18 -9.33 59.47 -9.58
C LEU A 18 -9.34 58.12 -8.82
N GLN A 19 -10.12 58.03 -7.73
CA GLN A 19 -10.30 56.79 -6.97
C GLN A 19 -10.95 55.67 -7.78
N LEU A 20 -11.96 56.00 -8.58
CA LEU A 20 -12.60 55.06 -9.51
C LEU A 20 -11.61 54.57 -10.58
N GLN A 21 -10.78 55.46 -11.13
CA GLN A 21 -9.75 55.10 -12.11
C GLN A 21 -8.70 54.18 -11.49
N HIS A 22 -8.22 54.47 -10.28
CA HIS A 22 -7.24 53.64 -9.60
C HIS A 22 -7.79 52.24 -9.31
N THR A 23 -9.02 52.17 -8.80
CA THR A 23 -9.70 50.89 -8.52
C THR A 23 -9.91 50.07 -9.80
N TYR A 24 -10.29 50.72 -10.91
CA TYR A 24 -10.45 50.06 -12.20
C TYR A 24 -9.11 49.54 -12.76
N LEU A 25 -8.04 50.34 -12.66
CA LEU A 25 -6.70 49.94 -13.09
C LEU A 25 -6.15 48.77 -12.24
N ASP A 26 -6.37 48.78 -10.93
CA ASP A 26 -5.97 47.68 -10.05
C ASP A 26 -6.74 46.39 -10.36
N HIS A 27 -8.05 46.50 -10.59
CA HIS A 27 -8.88 45.34 -10.93
C HIS A 27 -8.49 44.74 -12.29
N THR A 28 -8.24 45.58 -13.30
CA THR A 28 -7.79 45.12 -14.62
C THR A 28 -6.39 44.51 -14.58
N ARG A 29 -5.46 45.07 -13.79
CA ARG A 29 -4.14 44.47 -13.56
C ARG A 29 -4.25 43.11 -12.89
N SER A 30 -5.03 43.00 -11.82
CA SER A 30 -5.28 41.74 -11.12
C SER A 30 -5.88 40.68 -12.05
N PHE A 31 -6.85 41.07 -12.89
CA PHE A 31 -7.46 40.18 -13.88
C PHE A 31 -6.47 39.68 -14.94
N ILE A 32 -5.58 40.56 -15.44
CA ILE A 32 -4.54 40.19 -16.41
C ILE A 32 -3.52 39.23 -15.78
N GLU A 33 -3.07 39.52 -14.56
CA GLU A 33 -2.15 38.64 -13.80
C GLU A 33 -2.77 37.26 -13.56
N GLN A 34 -4.03 37.19 -13.12
CA GLN A 34 -4.74 35.92 -12.94
C GLN A 34 -4.86 35.14 -14.25
N LYS A 35 -5.18 35.81 -15.36
CA LYS A 35 -5.26 35.16 -16.68
C LYS A 35 -3.91 34.64 -17.15
N HIS A 36 -2.83 35.39 -16.91
CA HIS A 36 -1.47 34.98 -17.24
C HIS A 36 -1.02 33.76 -16.40
N MET A 37 -1.26 33.79 -15.09
CA MET A 37 -1.03 32.65 -14.20
C MET A 37 -1.85 31.42 -14.58
N SER A 38 -3.13 31.60 -14.91
CA SER A 38 -3.97 30.50 -15.41
C SER A 38 -3.40 29.88 -16.68
N LYS A 39 -2.88 30.68 -17.61
CA LYS A 39 -2.27 30.19 -18.86
C LYS A 39 -0.94 29.47 -18.59
N LEU A 40 -0.15 29.96 -17.65
CA LEU A 40 1.09 29.31 -17.21
C LEU A 40 0.81 27.96 -16.54
N MET A 41 -0.25 27.88 -15.72
CA MET A 41 -0.65 26.64 -15.04
C MET A 41 -1.16 25.55 -16.00
N GLN A 42 -1.64 25.94 -17.20
CA GLN A 42 -2.07 25.01 -18.25
C GLN A 42 -0.93 24.60 -19.19
N ASN A 43 0.29 25.13 -19.02
CA ASN A 43 1.43 24.79 -19.85
C ASN A 43 2.04 23.43 -19.41
N PRO A 44 2.15 22.43 -20.32
CA PRO A 44 2.66 21.10 -19.98
C PRO A 44 4.13 21.12 -19.49
N VAL A 45 4.96 22.04 -19.99
CA VAL A 45 6.36 22.19 -19.54
C VAL A 45 6.42 22.68 -18.10
N PHE A 46 5.58 23.66 -17.76
CA PHE A 46 5.49 24.18 -16.39
C PHE A 46 4.93 23.12 -15.43
N HIS A 47 3.97 22.31 -15.88
CA HIS A 47 3.45 21.20 -15.10
C HIS A 47 4.55 20.16 -14.77
N GLU A 48 5.37 19.79 -15.76
CA GLU A 48 6.49 18.87 -15.55
C GLU A 48 7.54 19.46 -14.62
N LEU A 49 7.92 20.74 -14.81
CA LEU A 49 8.85 21.43 -13.91
C LEU A 49 8.31 21.49 -12.48
N LYS A 50 7.03 21.79 -12.29
CA LYS A 50 6.38 21.78 -10.97
C LYS A 50 6.40 20.39 -10.34
N LYS A 51 6.14 19.34 -11.14
CA LYS A 51 6.20 17.96 -10.68
C LYS A 51 7.61 17.57 -10.23
N GLN A 52 8.62 17.87 -11.05
CA GLN A 52 10.02 17.59 -10.74
C GLN A 52 10.49 18.36 -9.51
N ALA A 53 10.21 19.67 -9.43
CA ALA A 53 10.55 20.49 -8.28
C ALA A 53 9.83 20.02 -7.01
N SER A 54 8.54 19.66 -7.11
CA SER A 54 7.79 19.13 -5.97
C SER A 54 8.36 17.81 -5.48
N PHE A 55 8.73 16.89 -6.38
CA PHE A 55 9.35 15.62 -6.01
C PHE A 55 10.68 15.85 -5.31
N TYR A 56 11.55 16.69 -5.88
CA TYR A 56 12.86 17.02 -5.32
C TYR A 56 12.75 17.66 -3.93
N ILE A 57 11.87 18.65 -3.76
CA ILE A 57 11.66 19.31 -2.45
C ILE A 57 11.15 18.29 -1.43
N LYS A 58 10.16 17.45 -1.81
CA LYS A 58 9.64 16.39 -0.92
C LYS A 58 10.76 15.43 -0.52
N GLU A 59 11.61 15.03 -1.45
CA GLU A 59 12.76 14.15 -1.18
C GLU A 59 13.74 14.80 -0.20
N LYS A 60 14.11 16.07 -0.39
CA LYS A 60 15.01 16.79 0.53
C LYS A 60 14.42 16.97 1.92
N ILE A 61 13.12 17.23 2.04
CA ILE A 61 12.43 17.29 3.34
C ILE A 61 12.49 15.91 4.03
N LYS A 62 12.26 14.82 3.29
CA LYS A 62 12.38 13.46 3.85
C LYS A 62 13.79 13.18 4.34
N THR A 63 14.82 13.46 3.53
CA THR A 63 16.22 13.29 3.93
C THR A 63 16.56 14.11 5.18
N ALA A 64 16.08 15.37 5.23
CA ALA A 64 16.31 16.23 6.39
C ALA A 64 15.63 15.69 7.64
N ARG A 65 14.37 15.22 7.55
CA ARG A 65 13.67 14.59 8.68
C ARG A 65 14.42 13.37 9.20
N LEU A 66 14.87 12.48 8.31
CA LEU A 66 15.65 11.30 8.70
C LEU A 66 16.99 11.66 9.37
N ALA A 67 17.63 12.76 8.96
CA ALA A 67 18.92 13.18 9.50
C ALA A 67 18.82 13.96 10.83
N VAL A 68 17.71 14.67 11.05
CA VAL A 68 17.57 15.65 12.15
C VAL A 68 16.62 15.18 13.24
N THR A 69 15.68 14.28 12.92
CA THR A 69 14.68 13.76 13.87
C THR A 69 14.86 12.26 14.08
N ASP A 70 14.28 11.71 15.14
CA ASP A 70 14.31 10.27 15.45
C ASP A 70 13.28 9.45 14.65
N VAL A 71 12.80 9.99 13.54
CA VAL A 71 11.78 9.35 12.70
C VAL A 71 12.44 8.24 11.87
N THR A 72 11.79 7.08 11.82
CA THR A 72 12.29 5.92 11.07
C THR A 72 11.84 5.97 9.61
N PRO A 73 12.56 5.32 8.68
CA PRO A 73 12.15 5.31 7.27
C PRO A 73 10.78 4.63 7.07
N GLU A 74 10.43 3.65 7.89
CA GLU A 74 9.15 2.95 7.86
C GLU A 74 8.00 3.80 8.42
N GLU A 75 8.27 4.62 9.45
CA GLU A 75 7.33 5.63 9.96
C GLU A 75 7.02 6.67 8.88
N LEU A 76 8.05 7.24 8.23
CA LEU A 76 7.86 8.17 7.10
C LEU A 76 7.12 7.53 5.93
N LEU A 77 7.43 6.28 5.60
CA LEU A 77 6.76 5.56 4.53
C LEU A 77 5.27 5.37 4.84
N THR A 78 4.94 5.08 6.11
CA THR A 78 3.55 4.97 6.58
C THR A 78 2.84 6.31 6.49
N GLU A 79 3.48 7.41 6.90
CA GLU A 79 2.92 8.77 6.77
C GLU A 79 2.65 9.16 5.31
N GLU A 80 3.55 8.79 4.39
CA GLU A 80 3.41 9.06 2.97
C GLU A 80 2.27 8.24 2.35
N VAL A 81 2.23 6.94 2.64
CA VAL A 81 1.20 6.04 2.13
C VAL A 81 -0.19 6.50 2.58
N THR A 82 -0.32 6.85 3.87
CA THR A 82 -1.58 7.29 4.46
C THR A 82 -1.96 8.72 4.06
N GLY A 83 -0.99 9.59 3.79
CA GLY A 83 -1.20 10.97 3.33
C GLY A 83 -1.21 11.16 1.82
N SER A 84 -1.10 10.08 1.03
CA SER A 84 -1.02 10.19 -0.42
C SER A 84 -2.36 10.64 -1.01
N ALA A 85 -2.28 11.62 -1.92
CA ALA A 85 -3.41 12.03 -2.76
C ALA A 85 -3.83 10.96 -3.78
N HIS A 86 -3.10 9.84 -3.86
CA HIS A 86 -3.48 8.69 -4.67
C HIS A 86 -4.24 7.69 -3.81
N SER A 87 -5.46 7.32 -4.22
CA SER A 87 -6.31 6.36 -3.50
C SER A 87 -5.86 4.89 -3.62
N SER A 88 -4.61 4.65 -4.00
CA SER A 88 -4.01 3.33 -4.17
C SER A 88 -2.61 3.34 -3.59
N ILE A 89 -2.36 2.35 -2.74
CA ILE A 89 -1.06 2.17 -2.09
C ILE A 89 -0.23 1.24 -2.96
N ASP A 90 1.04 1.57 -3.15
CA ASP A 90 1.99 0.69 -3.84
C ASP A 90 2.17 -0.62 -3.04
N PRO A 91 1.96 -1.81 -3.66
CA PRO A 91 2.12 -3.09 -2.97
C PRO A 91 3.50 -3.29 -2.35
N ARG A 92 4.55 -2.71 -2.94
CA ARG A 92 5.91 -2.78 -2.37
C ARG A 92 6.00 -1.98 -1.08
N SER A 93 5.43 -0.77 -1.03
CA SER A 93 5.35 0.01 0.21
C SER A 93 4.56 -0.73 1.31
N MET A 94 3.42 -1.34 0.97
CA MET A 94 2.65 -2.17 1.90
C MET A 94 3.49 -3.32 2.48
N ALA A 95 4.26 -4.01 1.63
CA ALA A 95 5.10 -5.12 2.07
C ALA A 95 6.23 -4.66 3.00
N VAL A 96 6.85 -3.50 2.73
CA VAL A 96 7.89 -2.92 3.60
C VAL A 96 7.32 -2.57 4.98
N ILE A 97 6.18 -1.87 5.02
CA ILE A 97 5.51 -1.51 6.29
C ILE A 97 5.10 -2.76 7.05
N THR A 98 4.53 -3.76 6.37
CA THR A 98 4.10 -5.01 7.00
C THR A 98 5.27 -5.79 7.58
N ARG A 99 6.38 -5.91 6.84
CA ARG A 99 7.59 -6.55 7.36
C ARG A 99 8.11 -5.83 8.60
N ALA A 100 8.15 -4.50 8.57
CA ALA A 100 8.61 -3.69 9.69
C ALA A 100 7.69 -3.80 10.91
N SER A 101 6.40 -4.02 10.70
CA SER A 101 5.43 -4.15 11.80
C SER A 101 5.67 -5.35 12.73
N PHE A 102 6.53 -6.31 12.36
CA PHE A 102 6.93 -7.40 13.26
C PHE A 102 7.99 -6.99 14.30
N GLU A 103 8.67 -5.85 14.10
CA GLU A 103 9.60 -5.29 15.07
C GLU A 103 8.84 -4.40 16.07
N VAL A 104 9.06 -4.60 17.37
CA VAL A 104 8.27 -3.97 18.45
C VAL A 104 8.30 -2.43 18.37
N ASP A 105 9.48 -1.84 18.20
CA ASP A 105 9.63 -0.37 18.12
C ASP A 105 8.96 0.21 16.86
N GLN A 106 9.13 -0.46 15.72
CA GLN A 106 8.54 -0.01 14.46
C GLN A 106 7.02 -0.17 14.46
N PHE A 107 6.54 -1.26 15.06
CA PHE A 107 5.11 -1.50 15.24
C PHE A 107 4.44 -0.35 15.97
N GLN A 108 4.98 0.08 17.10
CA GLN A 108 4.43 1.19 17.89
C GLN A 108 4.44 2.51 17.09
N ARG A 109 5.49 2.77 16.30
CA ARG A 109 5.56 3.95 15.41
C ARG A 109 4.51 3.89 14.29
N ILE A 110 4.35 2.74 13.63
CA ILE A 110 3.34 2.52 12.58
C ILE A 110 1.92 2.69 13.14
N VAL A 111 1.62 2.09 14.29
CA VAL A 111 0.33 2.21 14.99
C VAL A 111 0.04 3.68 15.31
N LYS A 112 1.02 4.40 15.84
CA LYS A 112 0.89 5.84 16.14
C LYS A 112 0.51 6.65 14.91
N VAL A 113 1.18 6.43 13.76
CA VAL A 113 0.85 7.13 12.50
C VAL A 113 -0.58 6.82 12.06
N LEU A 114 -0.99 5.56 12.04
CA LEU A 114 -2.34 5.16 11.64
C LEU A 114 -3.42 5.76 12.57
N ARG A 115 -3.20 5.71 13.89
CA ARG A 115 -4.10 6.29 14.89
C ARG A 115 -4.25 7.80 14.74
N GLN A 116 -3.13 8.51 14.57
CA GLN A 116 -3.16 9.96 14.32
C GLN A 116 -3.97 10.31 13.07
N ARG A 117 -3.82 9.52 12.00
CA ARG A 117 -4.61 9.69 10.78
C ARG A 117 -6.10 9.44 11.01
N MET A 118 -6.47 8.43 11.79
CA MET A 118 -7.86 8.11 12.13
C MET A 118 -8.55 9.22 12.91
N VAL A 119 -7.86 9.83 13.86
CA VAL A 119 -8.40 10.95 14.64
C VAL A 119 -8.63 12.20 13.76
N MET A 120 -7.85 12.35 12.69
CA MET A 120 -7.92 13.49 11.76
C MET A 120 -8.77 13.21 10.51
N PHE A 121 -9.68 12.24 10.55
CA PHE A 121 -10.55 11.95 9.41
C PHE A 121 -11.38 13.17 9.01
N ASP A 122 -11.02 13.76 7.87
CA ASP A 122 -11.78 14.82 7.20
C ASP A 122 -12.51 14.21 5.99
N THR A 123 -13.79 14.56 5.84
CA THR A 123 -14.62 14.14 4.70
C THR A 123 -14.07 14.64 3.37
N ARG A 124 -13.28 15.72 3.37
CA ARG A 124 -12.57 16.26 2.20
C ARG A 124 -11.32 15.45 1.85
N GLU A 125 -10.67 14.80 2.83
CA GLU A 125 -9.47 13.97 2.65
C GLU A 125 -9.81 12.48 2.60
N TRP A 126 -10.92 12.12 1.93
CA TRP A 126 -11.39 10.74 1.81
C TRP A 126 -10.34 9.75 1.30
N ARG A 127 -9.35 10.22 0.52
CA ARG A 127 -8.24 9.42 0.00
C ARG A 127 -7.30 8.97 1.12
N GLY A 128 -7.00 9.86 2.06
CA GLY A 128 -6.18 9.55 3.23
C GLY A 128 -6.90 8.56 4.15
N VAL A 129 -8.22 8.74 4.34
CA VAL A 129 -9.07 7.79 5.08
C VAL A 129 -9.03 6.41 4.42
N CYS A 130 -9.31 6.33 3.12
CA CYS A 130 -9.24 5.09 2.35
C CYS A 130 -7.88 4.40 2.49
N ASN A 131 -6.78 5.14 2.32
CA ASN A 131 -5.44 4.59 2.38
C ASN A 131 -5.11 4.08 3.79
N THR A 132 -5.47 4.83 4.82
CA THR A 132 -5.28 4.45 6.22
C THR A 132 -6.02 3.15 6.55
N LEU A 133 -7.30 3.06 6.19
CA LEU A 133 -8.11 1.85 6.39
C LEU A 133 -7.62 0.68 5.55
N THR A 134 -7.16 0.93 4.32
CA THR A 134 -6.59 -0.11 3.46
C THR A 134 -5.29 -0.67 4.05
N MET A 135 -4.43 0.20 4.60
CA MET A 135 -3.20 -0.22 5.27
C MET A 135 -3.52 -1.03 6.54
N LEU A 136 -4.49 -0.59 7.35
CA LEU A 136 -4.94 -1.33 8.53
C LEU A 136 -5.50 -2.71 8.16
N ASN A 137 -6.39 -2.79 7.16
CA ASN A 137 -6.89 -4.06 6.64
C ASN A 137 -5.76 -5.00 6.23
N HIS A 138 -4.74 -4.46 5.54
CA HIS A 138 -3.59 -5.25 5.12
C HIS A 138 -2.77 -5.77 6.32
N LEU A 139 -2.55 -4.94 7.35
CA LEU A 139 -1.86 -5.34 8.59
C LEU A 139 -2.66 -6.36 9.40
N LEU A 140 -3.98 -6.24 9.47
CA LEU A 140 -4.83 -7.24 10.12
C LEU A 140 -4.71 -8.61 9.44
N LEU A 141 -4.57 -8.65 8.12
CA LEU A 141 -4.47 -9.90 7.37
C LEU A 141 -3.06 -10.49 7.32
N ASN A 142 -2.01 -9.66 7.32
CA ASN A 142 -0.63 -10.09 7.05
C ASN A 142 0.40 -9.73 8.14
N GLY A 143 0.11 -8.76 9.01
CA GLY A 143 1.02 -8.24 10.05
C GLY A 143 0.96 -9.02 11.37
N PRO A 144 1.50 -8.53 12.49
CA PRO A 144 1.45 -9.25 13.77
C PRO A 144 0.02 -9.36 14.31
N LEU A 145 -0.25 -10.39 15.11
CA LEU A 145 -1.55 -10.59 15.75
C LEU A 145 -1.91 -9.44 16.70
N SER A 146 -0.90 -8.76 17.26
CA SER A 146 -1.07 -7.61 18.15
C SER A 146 -1.86 -6.46 17.51
N VAL A 147 -1.91 -6.36 16.17
CA VAL A 147 -2.72 -5.35 15.46
C VAL A 147 -4.19 -5.40 15.91
N PHE A 148 -4.75 -6.60 16.10
CA PHE A 148 -6.15 -6.76 16.48
C PHE A 148 -6.45 -6.07 17.83
N ASN A 149 -5.56 -6.25 18.81
CA ASN A 149 -5.74 -5.69 20.15
C ASN A 149 -5.45 -4.17 20.18
N GLU A 150 -4.45 -3.70 19.44
CA GLU A 150 -4.06 -2.28 19.42
C GLU A 150 -5.13 -1.36 18.81
N PHE A 151 -5.97 -1.88 17.91
CA PHE A 151 -6.98 -1.10 17.19
C PHE A 151 -8.41 -1.28 17.72
N GLN A 152 -8.60 -1.93 18.88
CA GLN A 152 -9.94 -2.11 19.46
C GLN A 152 -10.60 -0.79 19.86
N HIS A 153 -9.82 0.21 20.30
CA HIS A 153 -10.34 1.50 20.75
C HIS A 153 -10.80 2.38 19.57
N GLU A 154 -10.25 2.15 18.38
CA GLU A 154 -10.50 2.90 17.16
C GLU A 154 -11.74 2.40 16.40
N ARG A 155 -12.38 1.32 16.88
CA ARG A 155 -13.61 0.77 16.27
C ARG A 155 -14.71 1.81 16.11
N GLN A 156 -14.90 2.67 17.12
CA GLN A 156 -15.88 3.76 17.07
C GLN A 156 -15.58 4.74 15.92
N LEU A 157 -14.31 5.10 15.72
CA LEU A 157 -13.91 5.99 14.61
C LEU A 157 -14.15 5.33 13.24
N ILE A 158 -14.00 4.01 13.15
CA ILE A 158 -14.25 3.23 11.93
C ILE A 158 -15.76 3.14 11.66
N GLU A 159 -16.57 2.92 12.70
CA GLU A 159 -18.04 2.95 12.63
C GLU A 159 -18.54 4.33 12.17
N ASP A 160 -18.02 5.41 12.75
CA ASP A 160 -18.35 6.79 12.35
C ASP A 160 -18.04 7.04 10.86
N ALA A 161 -16.93 6.49 10.35
CA ALA A 161 -16.58 6.58 8.94
C ALA A 161 -17.58 5.86 8.02
N ILE A 162 -18.24 4.80 8.50
CA ILE A 162 -19.33 4.11 7.79
C ILE A 162 -20.60 4.95 7.78
N MET A 163 -20.96 5.54 8.93
CA MET A 163 -22.17 6.35 9.10
C MET A 163 -22.09 7.72 8.41
N THR A 164 -20.90 8.13 7.98
CA THR A 164 -20.70 9.38 7.25
C THR A 164 -21.30 9.28 5.84
N ASP A 165 -22.42 9.97 5.63
CA ASP A 165 -23.15 10.00 4.36
C ASP A 165 -22.43 10.79 3.25
N GLN A 166 -21.78 11.90 3.62
CA GLN A 166 -21.18 12.84 2.68
C GLN A 166 -19.65 12.77 2.68
N TRP A 167 -19.11 11.90 1.83
CA TRP A 167 -17.71 11.98 1.40
C TRP A 167 -17.66 12.88 0.16
N ILE A 168 -17.00 14.03 0.27
CA ILE A 168 -17.03 15.07 -0.77
C ILE A 168 -15.65 15.10 -1.46
N ASP A 169 -15.60 14.79 -2.76
CA ASP A 169 -14.45 15.11 -3.59
C ASP A 169 -14.65 16.49 -4.26
N GLU A 170 -13.56 17.20 -4.56
CA GLU A 170 -13.60 18.50 -5.27
C GLU A 170 -14.32 18.41 -6.64
N ARG A 171 -14.51 17.18 -7.15
CA ARG A 171 -15.17 16.86 -8.42
C ARG A 171 -16.61 16.33 -8.27
N GLY A 172 -17.12 16.15 -7.05
CA GLY A 172 -18.52 15.78 -6.79
C GLY A 172 -18.94 14.34 -7.15
N TYR A 173 -18.02 13.37 -7.15
CA TYR A 173 -18.36 11.97 -7.44
C TYR A 173 -18.86 11.20 -6.19
N PHE A 174 -19.99 10.49 -6.32
CA PHE A 174 -20.60 9.67 -5.26
C PHE A 174 -19.79 8.41 -4.89
N ASP A 175 -18.92 7.92 -5.79
CA ASP A 175 -18.22 6.64 -5.60
C ASP A 175 -17.16 6.66 -4.49
N CYS A 176 -16.68 7.85 -4.11
CA CYS A 176 -15.66 7.97 -3.05
C CYS A 176 -16.19 7.50 -1.70
N GLY A 177 -17.43 7.83 -1.36
CA GLY A 177 -18.06 7.38 -0.11
C GLY A 177 -18.28 5.87 -0.09
N LEU A 178 -18.71 5.28 -1.21
CA LEU A 178 -18.86 3.83 -1.31
C LEU A 178 -17.52 3.11 -1.07
N LYS A 179 -16.42 3.64 -1.61
CA LYS A 179 -15.09 3.05 -1.40
C LYS A 179 -14.67 3.11 0.07
N VAL A 180 -14.85 4.25 0.74
CA VAL A 180 -14.54 4.40 2.17
C VAL A 180 -15.38 3.43 3.00
N ARG A 181 -16.70 3.39 2.79
CA ARG A 181 -17.60 2.49 3.53
C ARG A 181 -17.24 1.01 3.31
N ASN A 182 -16.95 0.62 2.07
CA ASN A 182 -16.57 -0.77 1.76
C ASN A 182 -15.28 -1.22 2.46
N ILE A 183 -14.28 -0.34 2.58
CA ILE A 183 -13.05 -0.71 3.30
C ILE A 183 -13.23 -0.62 4.82
N ALA A 184 -13.98 0.37 5.31
CA ALA A 184 -14.31 0.51 6.72
C ALA A 184 -15.11 -0.70 7.24
N ASP A 185 -16.13 -1.15 6.50
CA ASP A 185 -16.93 -2.33 6.80
C ASP A 185 -16.08 -3.60 6.90
N LYS A 186 -15.15 -3.79 5.95
CA LYS A 186 -14.19 -4.91 6.00
C LYS A 186 -13.32 -4.88 7.24
N VAL A 187 -12.75 -3.71 7.56
CA VAL A 187 -11.90 -3.55 8.75
C VAL A 187 -12.71 -3.79 10.02
N LEU A 188 -13.91 -3.24 10.10
CA LEU A 188 -14.78 -3.37 11.28
C LEU A 188 -15.12 -4.85 11.54
N ARG A 189 -15.52 -5.58 10.50
CA ARG A 189 -15.79 -7.03 10.60
C ARG A 189 -14.58 -7.84 11.06
N LEU A 190 -13.37 -7.46 10.66
CA LEU A 190 -12.13 -8.10 11.12
C LEU A 190 -11.81 -7.77 12.59
N LEU A 191 -12.23 -6.61 13.10
CA LEU A 191 -12.03 -6.20 14.48
C LEU A 191 -13.15 -6.68 15.44
N GLU A 192 -14.30 -7.06 14.89
CA GLU A 192 -15.46 -7.57 15.65
C GLU A 192 -15.25 -8.99 16.17
N ASP A 193 -14.73 -9.89 15.35
CA ASP A 193 -14.62 -11.32 15.65
C ASP A 193 -13.20 -11.85 15.38
N ASP A 194 -12.51 -12.25 16.45
CA ASP A 194 -11.18 -12.86 16.41
C ASP A 194 -11.17 -14.20 15.66
N MET A 195 -12.26 -14.98 15.71
CA MET A 195 -12.35 -16.23 14.94
C MET A 195 -12.45 -15.94 13.45
N PHE A 196 -13.30 -14.98 13.06
CA PHE A 196 -13.41 -14.53 11.68
C PHE A 196 -12.07 -14.01 11.15
N LEU A 197 -11.34 -13.22 11.94
CA LEU A 197 -10.01 -12.76 11.60
C LEU A 197 -9.04 -13.94 11.34
N LYS A 198 -9.00 -14.93 12.23
CA LYS A 198 -8.13 -16.11 12.08
C LYS A 198 -8.44 -16.88 10.79
N ASP A 199 -9.72 -17.07 10.47
CA ASP A 199 -10.14 -17.74 9.25
C ASP A 199 -9.74 -16.96 7.99
N GLU A 200 -9.92 -15.64 7.99
CA GLU A 200 -9.53 -14.78 6.87
C GLU A 200 -8.01 -14.77 6.66
N ARG A 201 -7.23 -14.74 7.74
CA ARG A 201 -5.77 -14.84 7.69
C ARG A 201 -5.30 -16.16 7.12
N GLU A 202 -5.90 -17.28 7.53
CA GLU A 202 -5.55 -18.60 6.99
C GLU A 202 -5.97 -18.73 5.52
N ARG A 203 -7.12 -18.17 5.13
CA ARG A 203 -7.54 -18.12 3.73
C ARG A 203 -6.57 -17.31 2.87
N ASN A 204 -6.15 -16.14 3.34
CA ASN A 204 -5.19 -15.27 2.68
C ASN A 204 -3.81 -15.95 2.54
N ARG A 205 -3.38 -16.69 3.59
CA ARG A 205 -2.15 -17.49 3.56
C ARG A 205 -2.23 -18.59 2.49
N LYS A 206 -3.31 -19.37 2.48
CA LYS A 206 -3.54 -20.42 1.47
C LYS A 206 -3.55 -19.88 0.03
N GLN A 207 -4.14 -18.70 -0.19
CA GLN A 207 -4.13 -18.07 -1.51
C GLN A 207 -2.74 -17.59 -1.92
N SER A 208 -1.96 -17.05 -0.98
CA SER A 208 -0.59 -16.60 -1.22
C SER A 208 0.36 -17.76 -1.55
N PHE A 209 0.26 -18.88 -0.83
CA PHE A 209 1.03 -20.09 -1.11
C PHE A 209 0.52 -20.86 -2.34
N GLY A 210 -0.80 -20.92 -2.55
CA GLY A 210 -1.43 -21.61 -3.66
C GLY A 210 -1.17 -20.96 -5.04
N ARG A 211 -0.89 -19.65 -5.08
CA ARG A 211 -0.51 -18.93 -6.32
C ARG A 211 0.92 -19.24 -6.78
N ILE A 212 1.80 -19.69 -5.90
CA ILE A 212 3.22 -19.96 -6.17
C ILE A 212 3.44 -21.48 -6.25
N LYS A 213 2.66 -22.16 -7.09
CA LYS A 213 2.89 -23.58 -7.42
C LYS A 213 3.11 -23.82 -8.93
N GLY A 214 3.44 -22.75 -9.67
CA GLY A 214 3.58 -22.76 -11.13
C GLY A 214 4.93 -22.28 -11.67
N PHE A 215 5.95 -22.12 -10.82
CA PHE A 215 7.31 -21.79 -11.28
C PHE A 215 8.33 -22.71 -10.59
N GLY A 216 8.86 -23.66 -11.37
CA GLY A 216 10.18 -24.31 -11.24
C GLY A 216 10.72 -24.64 -9.84
N ASN A 217 10.56 -25.91 -9.45
CA ASN A 217 11.51 -26.76 -8.75
C ASN A 217 12.79 -26.10 -8.15
N SER A 218 12.77 -25.79 -6.85
CA SER A 218 13.84 -26.21 -5.93
C SER A 218 13.30 -26.20 -4.50
N SER A 219 13.58 -27.29 -3.79
CA SER A 219 13.19 -27.57 -2.42
C SER A 219 13.70 -26.52 -1.44
N PHE A 220 12.80 -25.75 -0.84
CA PHE A 220 13.04 -25.12 0.46
C PHE A 220 12.28 -25.93 1.51
N VAL A 221 12.90 -27.01 1.97
CA VAL A 221 12.51 -27.64 3.22
C VAL A 221 13.25 -26.91 4.32
N VAL A 222 12.52 -26.14 5.14
CA VAL A 222 13.04 -25.67 6.43
C VAL A 222 13.13 -26.90 7.33
N HIS A 223 14.28 -27.55 7.34
CA HIS A 223 14.63 -28.41 8.46
C HIS A 223 15.19 -27.51 9.56
N SER A 224 14.41 -27.36 10.62
CA SER A 224 14.91 -26.82 11.88
C SER A 224 15.99 -27.77 12.42
N GLU A 225 17.21 -27.26 12.51
CA GLU A 225 18.36 -27.94 13.08
C GLU A 225 18.12 -28.21 14.57
N THR A 226 18.14 -29.49 14.95
CA THR A 226 18.54 -29.90 16.30
C THR A 226 19.70 -30.86 16.14
N ASN A 227 20.90 -30.35 16.44
CA ASN A 227 22.14 -31.09 16.54
C ASN A 227 21.99 -32.26 17.53
N ASN A 228 22.37 -33.47 17.10
CA ASN A 228 23.05 -34.43 17.95
C ASN A 228 23.87 -35.38 17.08
N GLU A 229 25.19 -35.24 17.22
CA GLU A 229 26.20 -36.16 16.71
C GLU A 229 25.97 -37.57 17.29
N ARG A 230 26.10 -38.59 16.44
CA ARG A 230 26.85 -39.83 16.74
C ARG A 230 26.92 -40.73 15.51
N ASP A 231 28.15 -41.14 15.22
CA ASP A 231 28.56 -42.19 14.30
C ASP A 231 27.77 -43.50 14.44
N ASN A 232 27.47 -44.15 13.32
CA ASN A 232 27.95 -45.52 13.07
C ASN A 232 27.72 -45.94 11.61
N SER A 233 28.78 -46.42 10.98
CA SER A 233 28.75 -47.25 9.79
C SER A 233 28.22 -48.65 10.12
N PHE A 234 27.46 -49.28 9.21
CA PHE A 234 27.56 -50.72 8.88
C PHE A 234 26.58 -51.08 7.74
N SER A 235 27.08 -51.86 6.77
CA SER A 235 26.37 -52.47 5.64
C SER A 235 25.41 -53.60 6.03
N SER A 236 24.44 -53.86 5.15
CA SER A 236 24.05 -55.17 4.58
C SER A 236 22.56 -55.48 4.64
N ASP A 237 21.98 -55.55 3.44
CA ASP A 237 21.10 -56.57 2.85
C ASP A 237 20.06 -57.36 3.67
N HIS A 238 18.91 -57.48 3.00
CA HIS A 238 17.97 -58.60 2.93
C HIS A 238 17.18 -59.06 4.18
N GLN A 239 15.86 -58.79 4.15
CA GLN A 239 14.81 -59.74 4.56
C GLN A 239 13.46 -59.20 4.05
N THR A 240 12.90 -59.68 2.95
CA THR A 240 11.90 -60.78 2.83
C THR A 240 10.74 -60.71 3.83
N CYS A 241 9.53 -60.45 3.30
CA CYS A 241 8.28 -60.91 3.89
C CYS A 241 7.31 -61.30 2.76
N GLU A 242 7.12 -62.62 2.62
CA GLU A 242 6.06 -63.28 1.88
C GLU A 242 4.79 -63.43 2.73
N ASN A 243 3.71 -63.87 2.05
CA ASN A 243 2.35 -64.26 2.46
C ASN A 243 1.29 -63.16 2.15
N ASP A 244 0.17 -63.39 1.45
CA ASP A 244 -0.45 -64.57 0.83
C ASP A 244 -1.49 -64.12 -0.21
N ASP A 245 -1.56 -64.86 -1.32
CA ASP A 245 -2.71 -65.30 -2.14
C ASP A 245 -3.94 -64.40 -2.42
N ARG A 246 -4.22 -64.15 -3.72
CA ARG A 246 -5.29 -64.81 -4.51
C ARG A 246 -5.46 -64.23 -5.95
N ALA A 247 -5.87 -65.13 -6.85
CA ALA A 247 -6.38 -64.99 -8.24
C ALA A 247 -5.29 -64.90 -9.34
N VAL A 248 -4.91 -65.99 -10.01
CA VAL A 248 -5.61 -66.74 -11.09
C VAL A 248 -5.89 -65.86 -12.32
N ASP A 249 -5.02 -65.95 -13.33
CA ASP A 249 -5.37 -66.59 -14.61
C ASP A 249 -4.16 -66.64 -15.59
N ASP A 250 -4.06 -67.80 -16.24
CA ASP A 250 -3.08 -68.26 -17.21
C ASP A 250 -3.10 -67.48 -18.54
N HIS A 251 -1.91 -67.33 -19.17
CA HIS A 251 -1.54 -67.90 -20.48
C HIS A 251 -0.46 -67.10 -21.25
N PRO A 252 0.30 -67.74 -22.17
CA PRO A 252 1.76 -67.64 -22.23
C PRO A 252 2.32 -67.25 -23.61
N PHE A 253 3.66 -67.24 -23.70
CA PHE A 253 4.47 -67.52 -24.90
C PHE A 253 4.48 -66.39 -25.95
N VAL A 254 5.63 -65.85 -26.36
CA VAL A 254 6.63 -66.47 -27.25
C VAL A 254 8.02 -65.87 -26.95
N GLU A 255 9.00 -66.74 -26.69
CA GLU A 255 10.42 -66.45 -26.90
C GLU A 255 10.76 -66.59 -28.39
N ASP A 256 11.74 -65.80 -28.84
CA ASP A 256 12.73 -66.13 -29.89
C ASP A 256 13.21 -64.81 -30.51
N GLU A 257 14.45 -64.59 -30.92
CA GLU A 257 15.73 -65.26 -30.69
C GLU A 257 16.75 -64.26 -31.30
N HIS A 258 17.92 -64.17 -30.65
CA HIS A 258 19.25 -64.11 -31.26
C HIS A 258 19.76 -63.00 -32.20
N ASN A 259 21.00 -62.61 -31.87
CA ASN A 259 22.18 -62.47 -32.75
C ASN A 259 22.34 -61.13 -33.49
N THR A 260 23.49 -60.46 -33.59
CA THR A 260 24.91 -60.75 -33.30
C THR A 260 25.67 -59.45 -33.60
N ALA A 261 26.55 -58.95 -32.72
CA ALA A 261 28.02 -58.78 -32.87
C ALA A 261 28.38 -57.37 -32.36
N GLN A 262 29.17 -57.19 -31.30
CA GLN A 262 30.64 -57.27 -31.23
C GLN A 262 31.40 -56.11 -31.90
N LEU A 263 32.19 -55.43 -31.04
CA LEU A 263 33.53 -54.84 -31.25
C LEU A 263 33.57 -53.57 -32.14
N LEU A 264 34.21 -52.46 -31.77
CA LEU A 264 35.55 -52.23 -31.20
C LEU A 264 35.52 -50.91 -30.39
N LEU A 265 35.96 -50.87 -29.13
CA LEU A 265 37.34 -50.60 -28.68
C LEU A 265 38.03 -49.35 -29.28
N SER A 266 38.36 -48.46 -28.32
CA SER A 266 39.61 -47.69 -28.17
C SER A 266 39.90 -46.47 -29.06
N SER A 267 39.87 -45.31 -28.38
CA SER A 267 41.02 -44.45 -28.06
C SER A 267 41.75 -43.62 -29.13
N SER A 268 42.07 -42.40 -28.67
CA SER A 268 43.09 -41.44 -29.13
C SER A 268 42.72 -40.64 -30.38
N THR A 269 42.75 -39.31 -30.36
CA THR A 269 43.74 -38.39 -29.77
C THR A 269 43.12 -37.16 -29.14
#